data_AF-A0A1R2BY08-F1
#
_entry.id   AF-A0A1R2BY08-F1
#
_cell.length_a   1.000
_cell.length_b   1.000
_cell.length_c   1.000
_cell.angle_alpha   90.00
_cell.angle_beta   90.00
_cell.angle_gamma   90.00
#
_symmetry.space_group_name_H-M   'P 1'
#
loop_
_entity.id
_entity.type
_entity.pdbx_description
1 polymer ?
#
loop_
_entity_poly.entity_id
_entity_poly.type
_entity_poly.pdbx_seq_one_letter_code
_entity_poly.pdbx_strand_id
1 'polypeptide(L)'
;MENGLRKLLDAVDKAMASAEALKKATAGNDFAIYSSAMDAYTKSLKNMHLYAVTSSQETNELEVPIELLDIVSAGRRTDDYNLKVKESLEDSLKKVKGTAEAYAMLDNELENKYMIN
;
A
#
# COMPACT_ATOMS: atom_id res chain seq x y z
N MET A 1 13.95 -0.14 -16.19
CA MET A 1 13.18 -1.15 -15.44
C MET A 1 11.72 -1.03 -15.82
N GLU A 2 11.13 -2.10 -16.34
CA GLU A 2 9.72 -2.12 -16.73
C GLU A 2 8.86 -2.29 -15.47
N ASN A 3 7.88 -1.41 -15.26
CA ASN A 3 7.11 -1.30 -14.00
C ASN A 3 6.22 -2.54 -13.79
N GLY A 4 6.53 -3.35 -12.77
CA GLY A 4 5.77 -4.57 -12.43
C GLY A 4 4.28 -4.33 -12.19
N LEU A 5 3.92 -3.16 -11.63
CA LEU A 5 2.52 -2.75 -11.44
C LEU A 5 1.78 -2.58 -12.77
N ARG A 6 2.45 -2.06 -13.80
CA ARG A 6 1.85 -1.92 -15.14
C ARG A 6 1.62 -3.28 -15.80
N LYS A 7 2.51 -4.25 -15.60
CA LYS A 7 2.32 -5.64 -16.07
C LYS A 7 1.18 -6.34 -15.33
N LEU A 8 1.04 -6.09 -14.02
CA LEU A 8 -0.08 -6.60 -13.23
C LEU A 8 -1.41 -6.02 -13.71
N LEU A 9 -1.49 -4.70 -13.94
CA LEU A 9 -2.69 -4.05 -14.46
C LEU A 9 -3.10 -4.61 -15.85
N ASP A 10 -2.14 -4.75 -16.76
CA ASP A 10 -2.39 -5.37 -18.08
C ASP A 10 -2.83 -6.84 -17.98
N ALA A 11 -2.31 -7.59 -17.00
CA ALA A 11 -2.74 -8.96 -16.73
C ALA A 11 -4.16 -9.04 -16.14
N VAL A 12 -4.55 -8.08 -15.29
CA VAL A 12 -5.91 -7.95 -14.75
C VAL A 12 -6.90 -7.64 -15.87
N ASP A 13 -6.60 -6.70 -16.77
CA ASP A 13 -7.46 -6.37 -17.91
C ASP A 13 -7.69 -7.57 -18.83
N LYS A 14 -6.63 -8.35 -19.10
CA LYS A 14 -6.72 -9.61 -19.87
C LYS A 14 -7.54 -10.68 -19.17
N ALA A 15 -7.46 -10.75 -17.85
CA ALA A 15 -8.26 -11.69 -17.04
C ALA A 15 -9.74 -11.32 -17.05
N MET A 16 -10.07 -10.03 -16.95
CA MET A 16 -11.44 -9.53 -17.08
C MET A 16 -12.03 -9.80 -18.46
N ALA A 17 -11.26 -9.52 -19.53
CA ALA A 17 -11.70 -9.80 -20.90
C ALA A 17 -11.95 -11.30 -21.13
N SER A 18 -11.09 -12.16 -20.58
CA SER A 18 -11.24 -13.63 -20.66
C SER A 18 -12.44 -14.14 -19.87
N ALA A 19 -12.73 -13.55 -18.70
CA ALA A 19 -13.92 -13.86 -17.91
C ALA A 19 -15.22 -13.52 -18.66
N GLU A 20 -15.25 -12.35 -19.32
CA GLU A 20 -16.40 -11.93 -20.11
C GLU A 20 -16.59 -12.80 -21.36
N ALA A 21 -15.51 -13.24 -22.00
CA ALA A 21 -15.57 -14.21 -23.10
C ALA A 21 -16.10 -15.57 -22.63
N LEU A 22 -15.66 -16.07 -21.48
CA LEU A 22 -16.16 -17.30 -20.87
C LEU A 22 -17.65 -17.22 -20.53
N LYS A 23 -18.10 -16.09 -19.99
CA LYS A 23 -19.51 -15.84 -19.69
C LYS A 23 -20.38 -15.93 -20.95
N LYS A 24 -19.93 -15.32 -22.06
CA LYS A 24 -20.61 -15.38 -23.36
C LYS A 24 -20.62 -16.78 -23.96
N ALA A 25 -19.49 -17.50 -23.87
CA ALA A 25 -19.38 -18.89 -24.34
C ALA A 25 -20.30 -19.83 -23.57
N THR A 26 -20.40 -19.66 -22.25
CA THR A 26 -21.30 -20.44 -21.38
C THR A 26 -22.77 -20.21 -21.73
N ALA A 27 -23.13 -18.98 -22.12
CA ALA A 27 -24.50 -18.66 -22.57
C ALA A 27 -24.84 -19.24 -23.96
N GLY A 28 -23.83 -19.55 -24.79
CA GLY A 28 -24.01 -20.07 -26.15
C GLY A 28 -24.19 -21.59 -26.25
N ASN A 29 -24.04 -22.35 -25.16
CA ASN A 29 -24.17 -23.82 -25.11
C ASN A 29 -23.27 -24.60 -26.12
N ASP A 30 -22.17 -24.01 -26.58
CA ASP A 30 -21.14 -24.72 -27.37
C ASP A 30 -19.98 -25.14 -26.46
N PHE A 31 -19.86 -26.45 -26.25
CA PHE A 31 -18.86 -27.04 -25.36
C PHE A 31 -17.41 -26.80 -25.82
N ALA A 32 -17.15 -26.76 -27.13
CA ALA A 32 -15.81 -26.55 -27.64
C ALA A 32 -15.36 -25.09 -27.43
N ILE A 33 -16.27 -24.14 -27.66
CA ILE A 33 -16.04 -22.72 -27.41
C ILE A 33 -15.89 -22.45 -25.91
N TYR A 34 -16.71 -23.09 -25.08
CA TYR A 34 -16.60 -23.04 -23.63
C TYR A 34 -15.23 -23.54 -23.12
N SER A 35 -14.80 -24.72 -23.58
CA SER A 35 -13.53 -25.30 -23.16
C SER A 35 -12.33 -24.42 -23.53
N SER A 36 -12.35 -23.81 -24.72
CA SER A 36 -11.31 -22.88 -25.16
C SER A 36 -11.30 -21.58 -24.33
N ALA A 37 -12.48 -21.03 -24.04
CA ALA A 37 -12.61 -19.84 -23.21
C ALA A 37 -12.17 -20.09 -21.75
N MET A 38 -12.40 -21.28 -21.22
CA MET A 38 -11.99 -21.66 -19.87
C MET A 38 -10.46 -21.82 -19.75
N ASP A 39 -9.80 -22.37 -20.77
CA ASP A 39 -8.33 -22.45 -20.82
C ASP A 39 -7.69 -21.05 -20.90
N ALA A 40 -8.26 -20.16 -21.74
CA ALA A 40 -7.84 -18.77 -21.83
C ALA A 40 -8.00 -18.03 -20.48
N TYR A 41 -9.14 -18.19 -19.81
CA TYR A 41 -9.38 -17.62 -18.50
C TYR A 41 -8.41 -18.16 -17.44
N THR A 42 -8.16 -19.47 -17.41
CA THR A 42 -7.21 -20.08 -16.47
C THR A 42 -5.77 -19.56 -16.69
N LYS A 43 -5.33 -19.40 -17.95
CA LYS A 43 -4.02 -18.81 -18.27
C LYS A 43 -3.94 -17.36 -17.82
N SER A 44 -5.01 -16.59 -17.99
CA SER A 44 -5.05 -15.18 -17.57
C SER A 44 -4.93 -15.03 -16.04
N LEU A 45 -5.59 -15.90 -15.27
CA LEU A 45 -5.48 -15.93 -13.80
C LEU A 45 -4.07 -16.30 -13.33
N LYS A 46 -3.42 -17.28 -13.99
CA LYS A 46 -2.03 -17.66 -13.69
C LYS A 46 -1.06 -16.50 -13.94
N ASN A 47 -1.25 -15.77 -15.05
CA ASN A 47 -0.43 -14.60 -15.35
C ASN A 47 -0.65 -13.47 -14.34
N MET A 48 -1.90 -13.19 -13.95
CA MET A 48 -2.23 -12.22 -12.91
C MET A 48 -1.55 -12.59 -11.58
N HIS A 49 -1.61 -13.86 -11.18
CA HIS A 49 -0.95 -14.35 -9.97
C HIS A 49 0.59 -14.21 -10.05
N LEU A 50 1.20 -14.53 -11.20
CA LEU A 50 2.65 -14.41 -11.41
C LEU A 50 3.14 -12.96 -11.23
N TYR A 51 2.36 -11.97 -11.68
CA TYR A 51 2.71 -10.55 -11.55
C TYR A 51 2.31 -9.94 -10.21
N ALA A 52 1.30 -10.50 -9.53
CA ALA A 52 0.91 -10.08 -8.19
C ALA A 52 1.90 -10.55 -7.12
N VAL A 53 2.54 -11.71 -7.34
CA VAL A 53 3.59 -12.24 -6.47
C VAL A 53 4.94 -11.72 -6.96
N THR A 54 5.30 -10.51 -6.55
CA THR A 54 6.58 -9.90 -6.89
C THR A 54 7.72 -10.56 -6.09
N SER A 55 8.29 -11.63 -6.64
CA SER A 55 9.51 -12.34 -6.18
C SER A 55 9.44 -12.98 -4.80
N SER A 56 10.08 -14.14 -4.63
CA SER A 56 10.25 -14.81 -3.34
C SER A 56 11.26 -14.12 -2.41
N GLN A 57 11.73 -12.90 -2.73
CA GLN A 57 12.90 -12.29 -2.08
C GLN A 57 12.67 -10.93 -1.41
N GLU A 58 11.50 -10.32 -1.47
CA GLU A 58 11.23 -9.08 -0.73
C GLU A 58 9.82 -9.06 -0.12
N THR A 59 9.48 -10.10 0.64
CA THR A 59 8.57 -9.94 1.79
C THR A 59 9.39 -9.39 2.96
N ASN A 60 10.02 -8.23 2.79
CA ASN A 60 9.98 -7.32 3.92
C ASN A 60 8.52 -6.90 3.92
N GLU A 61 7.78 -7.34 4.95
CA GLU A 61 6.41 -6.94 5.20
C GLU A 61 6.36 -5.41 5.16
N LEU A 62 6.07 -4.86 3.97
CA LEU A 62 5.66 -3.47 3.82
C LEU A 62 4.31 -3.44 4.50
N GLU A 63 4.33 -3.18 5.81
CA GLU A 63 3.14 -2.88 6.58
C GLU A 63 2.55 -1.60 5.99
N VAL A 64 1.62 -1.76 5.05
CA VAL A 64 0.89 -0.64 4.49
C VAL A 64 -0.13 -0.21 5.55
N PRO A 65 -0.05 1.02 6.08
CA PRO A 65 -1.00 1.48 7.08
C PRO A 65 -2.44 1.43 6.55
N ILE A 66 -3.40 1.00 7.37
CA ILE A 66 -4.82 0.89 6.99
C ILE A 66 -5.35 2.21 6.42
N GLU A 67 -4.94 3.34 6.99
CA GLU A 67 -5.35 4.67 6.51
C GLU A 67 -4.84 4.97 5.09
N LEU A 68 -3.64 4.48 4.73
CA LEU A 68 -3.12 4.61 3.37
C LEU A 68 -3.91 3.73 2.39
N LEU A 69 -4.34 2.54 2.83
CA LEU A 69 -5.24 1.67 2.06
C LEU A 69 -6.61 2.34 1.84
N ASP A 70 -7.17 3.00 2.85
CA ASP A 70 -8.44 3.73 2.77
C ASP A 70 -8.36 4.96 1.85
N ILE A 71 -7.20 5.61 1.78
CA ILE A 71 -6.96 6.72 0.86
C ILE A 71 -6.90 6.22 -0.59
N VAL A 72 -6.16 5.14 -0.84
CA VAL A 72 -6.05 4.53 -2.17
C VAL A 72 -7.40 3.97 -2.63
N SER A 73 -8.13 3.27 -1.75
CA SER A 73 -9.44 2.68 -2.09
C SER A 73 -10.51 3.73 -2.39
N ALA A 74 -10.42 4.91 -1.75
CA ALA A 74 -11.26 6.06 -2.04
C ALA A 74 -10.83 6.86 -3.28
N GLY A 75 -9.78 6.44 -3.99
CA GLY A 75 -9.23 7.16 -5.15
C GLY A 75 -8.57 8.50 -4.79
N ARG A 76 -8.21 8.70 -3.51
CA ARG A 76 -7.54 9.90 -3.03
C ARG A 76 -6.03 9.77 -3.22
N ARG A 77 -5.34 10.91 -3.25
CA ARG A 77 -3.88 10.96 -3.46
C ARG A 77 -3.16 10.50 -2.19
N THR A 78 -2.20 9.60 -2.34
CA THR A 78 -1.35 9.14 -1.23
C THR A 78 -0.44 10.25 -0.69
N ASP A 79 -0.20 11.30 -1.48
CA ASP A 79 0.54 12.50 -1.04
C ASP A 79 -0.13 13.18 0.17
N ASP A 80 -1.46 13.10 0.28
CA ASP A 80 -2.22 13.69 1.39
C ASP A 80 -1.92 12.95 2.72
N TYR A 81 -1.72 11.63 2.64
CA TYR A 81 -1.28 10.81 3.78
C TYR A 81 0.13 11.21 4.22
N ASN A 82 1.06 11.31 3.26
CA ASN A 82 2.45 11.66 3.53
C ASN A 82 2.57 13.06 4.15
N LEU A 83 1.77 14.02 3.67
CA LEU A 83 1.73 15.37 4.23
C LEU A 83 1.23 15.34 5.69
N LYS A 84 0.13 14.64 5.96
CA LYS A 84 -0.45 14.51 7.30
C LYS A 84 0.53 13.85 8.29
N VAL A 85 1.22 12.79 7.87
CA VAL A 85 2.23 12.11 8.70
C VAL A 85 3.39 13.06 9.00
N LYS A 86 3.87 13.81 8.00
CA LYS A 86 4.93 14.79 8.19
C LYS A 86 4.54 15.86 9.21
N GLU A 87 3.36 16.48 9.05
CA GLU A 87 2.87 17.52 9.97
C GLU A 87 2.73 16.97 11.39
N SER A 88 2.20 15.76 11.54
CA SER A 88 2.07 15.10 12.85
C SER A 88 3.42 14.83 13.52
N LEU A 89 4.44 14.43 12.74
CA LEU A 89 5.80 14.22 13.24
C LEU A 89 6.47 15.54 13.65
N GLU A 90 6.30 16.60 12.86
CA GLU A 90 6.83 17.94 13.17
C GLU A 90 6.21 18.50 14.45
N ASP A 91 4.89 18.35 14.64
CA ASP A 91 4.20 18.75 15.86
C ASP A 91 4.65 17.94 17.08
N SER A 92 4.81 16.63 16.91
CA SER A 92 5.28 15.75 17.98
C SER A 92 6.71 16.10 18.40
N LEU A 93 7.59 16.36 17.42
CA LEU A 93 8.96 16.79 17.66
C LEU A 93 9.01 18.13 18.42
N LYS A 94 8.14 19.09 18.04
CA LYS A 94 8.06 20.39 18.72
C LYS A 94 7.64 20.24 20.18
N LYS A 95 6.67 19.36 20.48
CA LYS A 95 6.25 19.05 21.86
C LYS A 95 7.39 18.44 22.66
N VAL A 96 8.07 17.43 22.11
CA VAL A 96 9.20 16.78 22.78
C VAL A 96 10.31 17.77 23.08
N LYS A 97 10.65 18.66 22.13
CA LYS A 97 11.64 19.73 22.36
C LYS A 97 11.22 20.68 23.47
N GLY A 98 9.99 21.19 23.44
CA GLY A 98 9.49 22.08 24.49
C GLY A 98 9.48 21.43 25.88
N THR A 99 9.16 20.13 25.96
CA THR A 99 9.25 19.37 27.20
C THR A 99 10.69 19.19 27.67
N ALA A 100 11.62 18.86 26.77
CA ALA A 100 13.04 18.73 27.10
C ALA A 100 13.65 20.06 27.58
N GLU A 101 13.28 21.18 26.95
CA GLU A 101 13.66 22.52 27.36
C GLU A 101 13.11 22.86 28.75
N ALA A 102 11.84 22.53 29.02
CA ALA A 102 11.24 22.73 30.34
C ALA A 102 11.95 21.91 31.43
N TYR A 103 12.33 20.66 31.14
CA TYR A 103 13.13 19.85 32.06
C TYR A 103 14.52 20.46 32.30
N ALA A 104 15.21 20.93 31.26
CA ALA A 104 16.51 21.59 31.40
C ALA A 104 16.43 22.89 32.22
N MET A 105 15.33 23.66 32.10
CA MET A 105 15.10 24.84 32.93
C MET A 105 14.86 24.47 34.40
N LEU A 106 14.07 23.43 34.66
CA LEU A 106 13.85 22.90 36.01
C LEU A 106 15.15 22.41 36.64
N ASP A 107 16.00 21.72 35.87
CA ASP A 107 17.29 21.22 36.35
C ASP A 107 18.23 22.38 36.73
N ASN A 108 18.34 23.41 35.87
CA ASN A 108 19.09 24.63 36.18
C ASN A 108 18.54 25.39 37.41
N GLU A 109 17.22 25.45 37.59
CA GLU A 109 16.62 26.05 38.78
C GLU A 109 16.90 25.25 40.05
N LEU A 110 16.90 23.92 39.97
CA LEU A 110 17.25 23.04 41.08
C LEU A 110 18.73 23.19 41.42
N GLU A 111 19.63 23.16 40.44
CA GLU A 111 21.05 23.41 40.66
C GLU A 111 21.27 24.78 41.32
N ASN A 112 20.68 25.87 40.80
CA ASN A 112 20.80 27.19 41.42
C ASN A 112 20.22 27.28 42.84
N LYS A 113 19.16 26.51 43.17
CA LYS A 113 18.57 26.48 44.52
C LYS A 113 19.36 25.63 45.50
N TYR A 114 20.03 24.58 45.04
CA TYR A 114 20.78 23.64 45.88
C TYR A 114 22.30 23.88 45.85
N MET A 115 22.81 24.79 45.02
CA MET A 115 24.15 25.37 45.17
C MET A 115 24.18 26.28 46.40
N ILE A 116 24.40 25.66 47.56
CA ILE A 116 24.89 26.28 48.77
C ILE A 116 26.42 26.46 48.57
N ASN A 117 26.93 27.67 48.86
CA ASN A 117 28.36 28.09 48.84
C ASN A 117 29.40 26.96 48.96
#